data_AF-A0A0J1GUA2-F1
#
_entry.id   AF-A0A0J1GUA2-F1
#
_cell.length_a   1.000
_cell.length_b   1.000
_cell.length_c   1.000
_cell.angle_alpha   90.00
_cell.angle_beta   90.00
_cell.angle_gamma   90.00
#
_symmetry.space_group_name_H-M   'P 1'
#
loop_
_entity.id
_entity.type
_entity.pdbx_description
1 polymer ?
#
loop_
_entity_poly.entity_id
_entity_poly.type
_entity_poly.pdbx_seq_one_letter_code
_entity_poly.pdbx_strand_id
1 'polypeptide(L)'
;MKKTLLGLSLLLVAGTSQAAFMGPGASTLHTVNHALMANEDTIVELTGHITQSLGDEMYLFKDSTGEIQIEIDNDHWLGLDVTPEDTVIIRGEVDSEWNTPQIDVDSIQKKA
;
A
#
# COMPACT_ATOMS: atom_id res chain seq x y z
N MET A 1 15.66 -25.90 -45.99
CA MET A 1 15.73 -26.51 -44.64
C MET A 1 14.77 -25.74 -43.74
N LYS A 2 14.00 -26.46 -42.91
CA LYS A 2 12.72 -26.02 -42.31
C LYS A 2 12.96 -25.02 -41.17
N LYS A 3 12.19 -23.94 -41.13
CA LYS A 3 12.20 -22.91 -40.08
C LYS A 3 11.39 -23.40 -38.88
N THR A 4 11.98 -23.45 -37.69
CA THR A 4 11.27 -23.74 -36.43
C THR A 4 11.06 -22.45 -35.65
N LEU A 5 9.80 -22.02 -35.51
CA LEU A 5 9.40 -20.99 -34.55
C LEU A 5 9.17 -21.66 -33.19
N LEU A 6 9.89 -21.22 -32.16
CA LEU A 6 9.56 -21.52 -30.76
C LEU A 6 8.46 -20.56 -30.31
N GLY A 7 7.28 -21.10 -29.99
CA GLY A 7 6.23 -20.35 -29.32
C GLY A 7 6.56 -20.20 -27.83
N LEU A 8 6.59 -18.96 -27.35
CA LEU A 8 6.77 -18.63 -25.94
C LEU A 8 5.37 -18.58 -25.29
N SER A 9 5.06 -19.57 -24.46
CA SER A 9 3.82 -19.61 -23.68
C SER A 9 3.98 -18.74 -22.43
N LEU A 10 3.25 -17.63 -22.37
CA LEU A 10 3.22 -16.74 -21.20
C LEU A 10 2.17 -17.26 -20.21
N LEU A 11 2.62 -17.81 -19.07
CA LEU A 11 1.75 -18.12 -17.94
C LEU A 11 1.52 -16.83 -17.13
N LEU A 12 0.32 -16.28 -17.21
CA LEU A 12 -0.16 -15.23 -16.30
C LEU A 12 -0.64 -15.91 -15.01
N VAL A 13 0.17 -15.86 -13.95
CA VAL A 13 -0.28 -16.20 -12.60
C VAL A 13 -1.02 -14.98 -12.07
N ALA A 14 -2.35 -15.07 -11.98
CA ALA A 14 -3.16 -14.05 -11.32
C ALA A 14 -2.86 -14.09 -9.82
N GLY A 15 -2.37 -12.98 -9.25
CA GLY A 15 -2.10 -12.84 -7.82
C GLY A 15 -3.38 -13.03 -7.01
N THR A 16 -3.28 -13.84 -5.96
CA THR A 16 -4.36 -14.02 -4.98
C THR A 16 -4.38 -12.81 -4.06
N SER A 17 -5.36 -11.91 -4.22
CA SER A 17 -5.66 -10.93 -3.18
C SER A 17 -6.17 -11.67 -1.95
N GLN A 18 -5.35 -11.75 -0.89
CA GLN A 18 -5.77 -12.32 0.38
C GLN A 18 -6.68 -11.31 1.07
N ALA A 19 -8.00 -11.48 0.95
CA ALA A 19 -8.96 -10.79 1.79
C ALA A 19 -9.22 -11.63 3.06
N ALA A 20 -8.96 -11.06 4.24
CA ALA A 20 -9.34 -11.64 5.53
C ALA A 20 -10.79 -11.27 5.90
N PHE A 21 -11.40 -12.08 6.78
CA PHE A 21 -12.73 -11.79 7.33
C PHE A 21 -12.65 -10.65 8.36
N MET A 22 -13.26 -9.51 8.04
CA MET A 22 -13.45 -8.41 9.00
C MET A 22 -14.72 -8.67 9.82
N GLY A 23 -14.55 -9.09 11.07
CA GLY A 23 -15.66 -9.34 11.98
C GLY A 23 -16.42 -8.06 12.38
N PRO A 24 -17.65 -8.18 12.91
CA PRO A 24 -18.40 -7.05 13.43
C PRO A 24 -17.66 -6.41 14.62
N GLY A 25 -16.91 -5.35 14.35
CA GLY A 25 -16.06 -4.66 15.33
C GLY A 25 -14.76 -4.09 14.76
N ALA A 26 -14.26 -4.63 13.64
CA ALA A 26 -13.10 -4.07 12.95
C ALA A 26 -13.48 -2.73 12.31
N SER A 27 -13.06 -1.63 12.95
CA SER A 27 -13.27 -0.27 12.43
C SER A 27 -12.04 0.14 11.64
N THR A 28 -12.20 0.36 10.34
CA THR A 28 -11.13 0.92 9.48
C THR A 28 -10.98 2.41 9.75
N LEU A 29 -9.74 2.87 9.96
CA LEU A 29 -9.46 4.30 10.06
C LEU A 29 -9.22 4.91 8.67
N HIS A 30 -9.62 6.17 8.51
CA HIS A 30 -9.60 6.86 7.21
C HIS A 30 -8.80 8.17 7.19
N THR A 31 -8.09 8.49 8.27
CA THR A 31 -7.27 9.70 8.36
C THR A 31 -5.91 9.39 8.96
N VAL A 32 -4.88 10.07 8.46
CA VAL A 32 -3.52 9.98 9.02
C VAL A 32 -3.51 10.37 10.49
N ASN A 33 -4.26 11.41 10.88
CA ASN A 33 -4.31 11.84 12.28
C ASN A 33 -4.83 10.75 13.23
N HIS A 34 -5.85 9.97 12.84
CA HIS A 34 -6.31 8.86 13.66
C HIS A 34 -5.33 7.70 13.66
N ALA A 35 -4.68 7.41 12.53
CA ALA A 35 -3.66 6.36 12.45
C ALA A 35 -2.47 6.63 13.39
N LEU A 36 -2.02 7.89 13.49
CA LEU A 36 -0.96 8.32 14.41
C LEU A 36 -1.30 8.13 15.90
N MET A 37 -2.56 7.89 16.24
CA MET A 37 -3.04 7.68 17.61
C MET A 37 -3.53 6.25 17.87
N ALA A 38 -3.46 5.39 16.86
CA ALA A 38 -3.96 4.02 16.93
C ALA A 38 -2.94 3.08 17.59
N ASN A 39 -3.42 1.90 18.00
CA ASN A 39 -2.54 0.83 18.45
C ASN A 39 -2.00 0.05 17.24
N GLU A 40 -0.98 -0.78 17.46
CA GLU A 40 -0.53 -1.79 16.51
C GLU A 40 -1.69 -2.66 15.99
N ASP A 41 -1.53 -3.22 14.79
CA ASP A 41 -2.50 -4.06 14.06
C ASP A 41 -3.84 -3.36 13.73
N THR A 42 -3.92 -2.03 13.87
CA THR A 42 -5.14 -1.29 13.51
C THR A 42 -5.22 -1.12 11.99
N ILE A 43 -6.32 -1.62 11.39
CA ILE A 43 -6.57 -1.54 9.95
C ILE A 43 -6.86 -0.09 9.50
N VAL A 44 -6.23 0.33 8.41
CA VAL A 44 -6.43 1.64 7.78
C VAL A 44 -6.81 1.54 6.31
N GLU A 45 -7.56 2.54 5.83
CA GLU A 45 -7.72 2.86 4.42
C GLU A 45 -7.56 4.38 4.26
N LEU A 46 -6.37 4.81 3.84
CA LEU A 46 -6.01 6.22 3.78
C LEU A 46 -6.02 6.71 2.33
N THR A 47 -6.55 7.92 2.11
CA THR A 47 -6.53 8.59 0.80
C THR A 47 -5.67 9.84 0.86
N GLY A 48 -4.68 9.95 -0.02
CA GLY A 48 -3.68 11.01 0.07
C GLY A 48 -2.64 10.93 -1.03
N HIS A 49 -1.45 11.46 -0.76
CA HIS A 49 -0.35 11.54 -1.71
C HIS A 49 0.93 10.96 -1.11
N ILE A 50 1.72 10.27 -1.93
CA ILE A 50 3.09 9.90 -1.59
C ILE A 50 3.99 11.07 -1.98
N THR A 51 4.54 11.79 -1.01
CA THR A 51 5.24 13.07 -1.25
C THR A 51 6.75 12.92 -1.35
N GLN A 52 7.32 11.86 -0.78
CA GLN A 52 8.77 11.65 -0.74
C GLN A 52 9.11 10.16 -0.60
N SER A 53 10.18 9.71 -1.26
CA SER A 53 10.83 8.43 -0.95
C SER A 53 11.90 8.62 0.11
N LEU A 54 11.92 7.74 1.11
CA LEU A 54 12.84 7.79 2.24
C LEU A 54 13.98 6.75 2.10
N GLY A 55 13.91 5.86 1.10
CA GLY A 55 14.82 4.73 0.92
C GLY A 55 14.27 3.46 1.57
N ASP A 56 14.84 2.30 1.21
CA ASP A 56 14.51 0.99 1.81
C ASP A 56 12.99 0.72 1.92
N GLU A 57 12.25 0.88 0.81
CA GLU A 57 10.80 0.65 0.72
C GLU A 57 9.93 1.59 1.58
N MET A 58 10.54 2.61 2.20
CA MET A 58 9.85 3.63 3.00
C MET A 58 9.53 4.89 2.21
N TYR A 59 8.35 5.45 2.49
CA TYR A 59 7.82 6.65 1.85
C TYR A 59 7.11 7.57 2.85
N LEU A 60 7.03 8.86 2.53
CA LEU A 60 6.20 9.81 3.25
C LEU A 60 4.83 9.92 2.58
N PHE A 61 3.78 9.66 3.34
CA PHE A 61 2.39 9.80 2.91
C PHE A 61 1.72 10.98 3.60
N LYS A 62 0.86 11.69 2.87
CA LYS A 62 0.17 12.88 3.35
C LYS A 62 -1.30 12.88 2.99
N ASP A 63 -2.15 13.21 3.96
CA ASP A 63 -3.52 13.65 3.73
C ASP A 63 -3.74 15.08 4.29
N SER A 64 -5.00 15.53 4.37
CA SER A 64 -5.33 16.85 4.91
C SER A 64 -5.17 16.96 6.44
N THR A 65 -4.99 15.84 7.13
CA THR A 65 -4.95 15.72 8.60
C THR A 65 -3.54 15.51 9.14
N GLY A 66 -2.58 15.09 8.31
CA GLY A 66 -1.19 14.92 8.73
C GLY A 66 -0.30 14.23 7.70
N GLU A 67 0.89 13.85 8.17
CA GLU A 67 1.88 13.08 7.44
C GLU A 67 2.27 11.84 8.27
N ILE A 68 2.52 10.72 7.61
CA ILE A 68 2.93 9.45 8.23
C ILE A 68 3.88 8.70 7.30
N GLN A 69 4.80 7.92 7.86
CA GLN A 69 5.63 7.01 7.07
C GLN A 69 4.83 5.78 6.69
N ILE A 70 5.04 5.30 5.47
CA ILE A 70 4.45 4.07 4.97
C ILE A 70 5.54 3.20 4.38
N GLU A 71 5.44 1.90 4.61
CA GLU A 71 6.27 0.87 3.99
C GLU A 71 5.47 0.25 2.85
N ILE A 72 6.05 0.17 1.65
CA ILE A 72 5.42 -0.51 0.50
C ILE A 72 6.45 -1.43 -0.12
N ASP A 73 6.33 -2.72 0.16
CA ASP A 73 7.14 -3.76 -0.46
C ASP A 73 7.08 -3.67 -1.98
N ASN A 74 8.21 -3.97 -2.64
CA ASN A 74 8.34 -3.83 -4.08
C ASN A 74 7.26 -4.62 -4.88
N ASP A 75 6.74 -5.72 -4.35
CA ASP A 75 5.71 -6.53 -5.00
C ASP A 75 4.28 -5.97 -4.84
N HIS A 76 4.00 -5.18 -3.81
CA HIS A 76 2.71 -4.51 -3.60
C HIS A 76 2.42 -3.40 -4.62
N TRP A 77 3.45 -2.89 -5.30
CA TRP A 77 3.28 -1.92 -6.38
C TRP A 77 2.56 -2.49 -7.60
N LEU A 78 2.69 -3.78 -7.89
CA LEU A 78 2.04 -4.44 -9.03
C LEU A 78 2.23 -3.71 -10.39
N GLY A 79 3.36 -3.02 -10.56
CA GLY A 79 3.66 -2.21 -11.76
C GLY A 79 2.95 -0.86 -11.83
N LEU A 80 2.37 -0.39 -10.72
CA LEU A 80 1.74 0.92 -10.61
C LEU A 80 2.80 2.02 -10.46
N ASP A 81 2.91 2.89 -11.46
CA ASP A 81 3.74 4.09 -11.37
C ASP A 81 2.99 5.20 -10.62
N VAL A 82 3.48 5.66 -9.48
CA VAL A 82 2.89 6.76 -8.68
C VAL A 82 3.86 7.95 -8.60
N THR A 83 3.34 9.16 -8.81
CA THR A 83 4.06 10.43 -8.58
C THR A 83 3.42 11.22 -7.44
N PRO A 84 4.11 12.25 -6.89
CA PRO A 84 3.52 13.09 -5.83
C PRO A 84 2.22 13.81 -6.20
N GLU A 85 1.94 13.99 -7.49
CA GLU A 85 0.71 14.60 -8.00
C GLU A 85 -0.49 13.63 -7.99
N ASP A 86 -0.23 12.32 -7.97
CA ASP A 86 -1.29 11.32 -7.94
C ASP A 86 -1.93 11.25 -6.55
N THR A 87 -3.26 11.25 -6.50
CA THR A 87 -3.97 10.82 -5.29
C THR A 87 -4.05 9.31 -5.29
N VAL A 88 -3.65 8.67 -4.20
CA VAL A 88 -3.71 7.21 -4.01
C VAL A 88 -4.59 6.85 -2.84
N ILE A 89 -5.10 5.63 -2.86
CA ILE A 89 -5.75 4.97 -1.74
C ILE A 89 -4.84 3.82 -1.33
N ILE A 90 -4.40 3.82 -0.07
CA ILE A 90 -3.61 2.74 0.53
C ILE A 90 -4.47 2.00 1.56
N ARG A 91 -4.29 0.69 1.66
CA ARG A 91 -4.83 -0.14 2.75
C ARG A 91 -3.68 -0.89 3.40
N GLY A 92 -3.77 -1.06 4.71
CA GLY A 92 -2.70 -1.64 5.49
C GLY A 92 -3.02 -1.66 6.98
N GLU A 93 -1.98 -1.89 7.76
CA GLU A 93 -2.02 -1.98 9.22
C GLU A 93 -1.08 -0.96 9.85
N VAL A 94 -1.48 -0.42 11.01
CA VAL A 94 -0.57 0.40 11.82
C VAL A 94 0.50 -0.51 12.41
N ASP A 95 1.75 -0.24 12.09
CA ASP A 95 2.93 -0.85 12.72
C ASP A 95 3.62 0.19 13.62
N SER A 96 4.06 -0.24 14.80
CA SER A 96 4.64 0.62 15.84
C SER A 96 5.99 0.11 16.37
N GLU A 97 6.66 -0.82 15.68
CA GLU A 97 7.95 -1.40 16.12
C GLU A 97 9.03 -0.36 16.47
N TRP A 98 8.97 0.86 15.88
CA TRP A 98 10.00 1.89 16.00
C TRP A 98 9.65 3.09 16.91
N ASN A 99 8.68 2.95 17.82
CA ASN A 99 8.11 4.02 18.69
C ASN A 99 7.35 5.13 17.95
N THR A 100 7.39 5.17 16.62
CA THR A 100 6.58 6.08 15.80
C THR A 100 5.65 5.22 14.94
N PRO A 101 4.33 5.45 14.95
CA PRO A 101 3.42 4.73 14.08
C PRO A 101 3.78 4.92 12.60
N GLN A 102 3.85 3.82 11.88
CA GLN A 102 3.94 3.73 10.42
C GLN A 102 2.79 2.87 9.90
N ILE A 103 2.59 2.85 8.58
CA ILE A 103 1.65 1.92 7.94
C ILE A 103 2.44 0.90 7.14
N ASP A 104 2.24 -0.38 7.45
CA ASP A 104 2.61 -1.48 6.54
C ASP A 104 1.49 -1.61 5.49
N VAL A 105 1.81 -1.38 4.23
CA VAL A 105 0.80 -1.24 3.15
C VAL A 105 0.62 -2.55 2.41
N ASP A 106 -0.55 -3.17 2.56
CA ASP A 106 -0.97 -4.37 1.82
C ASP A 106 -1.37 -4.09 0.35
N SER A 107 -1.89 -2.89 0.08
CA SER A 107 -2.34 -2.54 -1.27
C SER A 107 -2.38 -1.04 -1.53
N ILE A 108 -2.06 -0.68 -2.77
CA ILE A 108 -2.11 0.69 -3.28
C ILE A 108 -2.83 0.76 -4.61
N GLN A 109 -3.62 1.81 -4.81
CA GLN A 109 -4.24 2.12 -6.10
C GLN A 109 -4.33 3.63 -6.31
N LYS A 110 -4.25 4.08 -7.56
CA LYS A 110 -4.59 5.47 -7.90
C LYS A 110 -6.09 5.70 -7.77
N LYS A 111 -6.44 6.84 -7.22
CA LYS A 111 -7.81 7.35 -7.25
C LYS A 111 -8.11 7.87 -8.66
N ALA A 112 -9.15 7.33 -9.28
CA ALA A 112 -9.60 7.71 -10.62
C ALA A 112 -10.20 9.12 -10.67
#